data_AF-A0A937NEQ3-F1
#
_entry.id   AF-A0A937NEQ3-F1
#
_cell.length_a   1.000
_cell.length_b   1.000
_cell.length_c   1.000
_cell.angle_alpha   90.00
_cell.angle_beta   90.00
_cell.angle_gamma   90.00
#
_symmetry.space_group_name_H-M   'P 1'
#
loop_
_entity.id
_entity.type
_entity.pdbx_description
1 polymer ?
#
loop_
_entity_poly.entity_id
_entity_poly.type
_entity_poly.pdbx_seq_one_letter_code
_entity_poly.pdbx_strand_id
1 'polypeptide(L)'
;MKFTSWRILVFVAICTCATVVYAHICHSIFRTPGLLAVRPEKDTVTLRETDTFKVYAQNNYIAPLTKVALSAKTEDEGIQVSISPEMVAWLRPGERTEFTVTVDTKDKQARDLNLDFAIDAYELKMRPIQDPTDEELRDVLKRTYLCGKVYAAELLASRGQEDGVDFLKRVIRRDPTLKNRRSVPHHNAGRAACLVGRMGHKKMAPYLRERYKLEESTWIRGNILIGLAQLAFEEDRQVFAKALNDPDKFVNTCARLAMAIRDDAEAQEKLKPLLTAPELEVRIAAAWGRGIAKDEEAIAMLRSLVNVKTGVQNKVANMMPDLPGDEQTPGGGWGNYLPRTMAGEALLYLAGRNL
;
A
#
# COMPACT_ATOMS: atom_id res chain seq x y z
N MET A 1 39.67 59.08 20.42
CA MET A 1 38.33 58.56 20.78
C MET A 1 37.39 58.96 19.64
N LYS A 2 36.72 58.11 18.87
CA LYS A 2 36.32 56.70 19.00
C LYS A 2 36.38 56.04 17.61
N PHE A 3 36.49 54.72 17.65
CA PHE A 3 36.73 53.79 16.55
C PHE A 3 35.63 53.74 15.49
N THR A 4 36.10 53.41 14.28
CA THR A 4 35.42 52.73 13.18
C THR A 4 34.36 51.73 13.65
N SER A 5 33.18 51.75 13.02
CA SER A 5 32.28 50.60 13.04
C SER A 5 31.79 50.27 11.64
N TRP A 6 32.04 49.01 11.34
CA TRP A 6 31.95 48.33 10.08
C TRP A 6 30.49 48.09 9.69
N ARG A 7 30.27 48.04 8.39
CA ARG A 7 29.04 47.54 7.76
C ARG A 7 28.76 46.12 8.24
N ILE A 8 27.57 45.86 8.77
CA ILE A 8 26.87 44.59 8.53
C ILE A 8 25.41 44.94 8.27
N LEU A 9 25.08 45.03 6.98
CA LEU A 9 23.71 45.04 6.49
C LEU A 9 23.24 43.57 6.56
N VAL A 10 22.59 43.19 7.66
CA VAL A 10 22.01 41.84 7.79
C VAL A 10 20.76 41.80 6.93
N PHE A 11 20.90 41.34 5.69
CA PHE A 11 19.79 40.79 4.94
C PHE A 11 19.38 39.48 5.62
N VAL A 12 18.38 39.53 6.51
CA VAL A 12 17.66 38.31 6.87
C VAL A 12 16.74 38.01 5.70
N ALA A 13 17.30 37.38 4.67
CA ALA A 13 16.49 36.59 3.76
C ALA A 13 15.95 35.42 4.59
N ILE A 14 14.75 35.59 5.16
CA ILE A 14 13.92 34.46 5.54
C ILE A 14 13.57 33.79 4.22
N CYS A 15 14.47 32.93 3.76
CA CYS A 15 14.11 31.89 2.82
C CYS A 15 13.08 31.04 3.55
N THR A 16 11.81 31.32 3.27
CA THR A 16 10.73 30.34 3.27
C THR A 16 11.06 29.27 2.23
N CYS A 17 12.16 28.55 2.45
CA CYS A 17 12.29 27.21 1.95
C CYS A 17 11.30 26.40 2.76
N ALA A 18 10.06 26.36 2.28
CA ALA A 18 9.20 25.22 2.50
C ALA A 18 10.07 23.99 2.24
N THR A 19 10.52 23.34 3.31
CA THR A 19 11.01 21.97 3.23
C THR A 19 9.76 21.16 2.93
N VAL A 20 9.37 21.17 1.66
CA VAL A 20 8.67 20.04 1.05
C VAL A 20 9.67 18.90 1.19
N VAL A 21 9.59 18.22 2.32
CA VAL A 21 10.24 16.95 2.56
C VAL A 21 9.69 16.04 1.48
N TYR A 22 10.46 15.88 0.41
CA TYR A 22 10.27 14.81 -0.54
C TYR A 22 10.52 13.52 0.24
N ALA A 23 9.48 13.05 0.91
CA ALA A 23 9.32 11.64 1.16
C ALA A 23 9.25 10.98 -0.22
N HIS A 24 10.40 10.57 -0.74
CA HIS A 24 10.48 9.57 -1.79
C HIS A 24 10.06 8.25 -1.18
N ILE A 25 8.76 8.16 -0.92
CA ILE A 25 8.05 6.93 -0.62
C ILE A 25 7.16 6.75 -1.83
N CYS A 26 7.17 5.54 -2.36
CA CYS A 26 6.20 5.04 -3.33
C CYS A 26 4.79 4.96 -2.71
N HIS A 27 4.36 6.00 -2.00
CA HIS A 27 2.99 6.26 -1.64
C HIS A 27 2.28 6.56 -2.95
N SER A 28 1.24 5.79 -3.23
CA SER A 28 0.33 6.13 -4.30
C SER A 28 -0.21 7.53 -3.99
N ILE A 29 0.23 8.52 -4.76
CA ILE A 29 -0.30 9.89 -4.68
C ILE A 29 -1.78 9.95 -5.04
N PHE A 30 -2.36 8.83 -5.52
CA PHE A 30 -3.73 8.71 -6.01
C PHE A 30 -4.53 7.57 -5.37
N ARG A 31 -4.01 6.86 -4.36
CA ARG A 31 -4.78 5.82 -3.65
C ARG A 31 -4.50 5.84 -2.17
N THR A 32 -5.59 5.94 -1.44
CA THR A 32 -5.76 5.37 -0.10
C THR A 32 -7.25 5.09 0.09
N PRO A 33 -7.80 3.97 -0.44
CA PRO A 33 -9.07 3.47 0.07
C PRO A 33 -8.91 3.25 1.57
N GLY A 34 -9.79 3.84 2.38
CA GLY A 34 -9.77 3.68 3.84
C GLY A 34 -8.90 4.68 4.61
N LEU A 35 -8.62 5.87 4.08
CA LEU A 35 -7.96 6.97 4.83
C LEU A 35 -8.59 7.26 6.18
N LEU A 36 -9.90 7.05 6.28
CA LEU A 36 -10.65 7.12 7.52
C LEU A 36 -11.62 5.94 7.52
N ALA A 37 -11.32 4.92 8.33
CA ALA A 37 -12.16 3.74 8.42
C ALA A 37 -13.25 3.98 9.47
N VAL A 38 -14.52 3.89 9.08
CA VAL A 38 -15.67 3.95 9.97
C VAL A 38 -16.30 2.57 10.02
N ARG A 39 -16.45 2.00 11.22
CA ARG A 39 -17.07 0.68 11.40
C ARG A 39 -17.97 0.67 12.63
N PRO A 40 -19.24 0.27 12.51
CA PRO A 40 -20.06 0.02 13.68
C PRO A 40 -19.55 -1.23 14.42
N GLU A 41 -19.88 -1.31 15.70
CA GLU A 41 -19.66 -2.51 16.54
C GLU A 41 -20.46 -3.70 16.03
N LYS A 42 -21.65 -3.42 15.47
CA LYS A 42 -22.60 -4.39 14.94
C LYS A 42 -23.20 -3.85 13.65
N ASP A 43 -23.32 -4.70 12.64
CA ASP A 43 -23.93 -4.34 11.36
C ASP A 43 -25.46 -4.30 11.43
N THR A 44 -26.04 -4.89 12.48
CA THR A 44 -27.49 -4.94 12.71
C THR A 44 -27.81 -4.76 14.19
N VAL A 45 -28.89 -4.05 14.48
CA VAL A 45 -29.38 -3.76 15.83
C VAL A 45 -30.90 -3.89 15.84
N THR A 46 -31.47 -4.50 16.88
CA THR A 46 -32.93 -4.65 17.02
C THR A 46 -33.45 -3.60 18.00
N LEU A 47 -34.07 -2.55 17.46
CA LEU A 47 -34.62 -1.45 18.25
C LEU A 47 -36.00 -1.81 18.82
N ARG A 48 -36.18 -1.62 20.14
CA ARG A 48 -37.50 -1.70 20.80
C ARG A 48 -38.08 -0.33 21.13
N GLU A 49 -37.27 0.54 21.72
CA GLU A 49 -37.59 1.95 22.00
C GLU A 49 -36.32 2.79 21.84
N THR A 50 -35.26 2.39 22.56
CA THR A 50 -33.92 2.98 22.49
C THR A 50 -32.88 1.86 22.43
N ASP A 51 -31.84 2.03 21.64
CA ASP A 51 -30.63 1.21 21.75
C ASP A 51 -29.36 2.05 21.54
N THR A 52 -28.24 1.54 22.04
CA THR A 52 -26.95 2.20 22.03
C THR A 52 -25.88 1.23 21.57
N PHE A 53 -25.05 1.67 20.63
CA PHE A 53 -23.91 0.89 20.12
C PHE A 53 -22.73 1.80 19.79
N LYS A 54 -21.55 1.20 19.64
CA LYS A 54 -20.35 1.94 19.28
C LYS A 54 -20.14 1.99 17.78
N VAL A 55 -19.64 3.12 17.30
CA VAL A 55 -19.08 3.30 15.96
C VAL A 55 -17.64 3.76 16.10
N TYR A 56 -16.74 3.08 15.43
CA TYR A 56 -15.32 3.32 15.51
C TYR A 56 -14.82 4.05 14.29
N ALA A 57 -13.98 5.05 14.52
CA ALA A 57 -13.28 5.79 13.47
C ALA A 57 -11.77 5.61 13.63
N GLN A 58 -11.07 5.26 12.56
CA GLN A 58 -9.62 5.13 12.56
C GLN A 58 -9.00 6.03 11.49
N ASN A 59 -8.07 6.89 11.90
CA ASN A 59 -7.31 7.73 10.99
C ASN A 59 -6.16 6.93 10.37
N ASN A 60 -6.28 6.61 9.08
CA ASN A 60 -5.22 6.01 8.28
C ASN A 60 -4.50 7.04 7.38
N TYR A 61 -4.79 8.33 7.53
CA TYR A 61 -3.95 9.39 6.95
C TYR A 61 -2.57 9.37 7.61
N ILE A 62 -1.55 9.73 6.82
CA ILE A 62 -0.19 10.02 7.33
C ILE A 62 -0.12 11.32 8.15
N ALA A 63 -1.22 12.09 8.20
CA ALA A 63 -1.34 13.35 8.91
C ALA A 63 -2.46 13.27 9.98
N PRO A 64 -2.35 14.05 11.07
CA PRO A 64 -3.42 14.14 12.06
C PRO A 64 -4.65 14.83 11.46
N LEU A 65 -5.83 14.33 11.83
CA LEU A 65 -7.11 14.98 11.59
C LEU A 65 -7.48 15.81 12.81
N THR A 66 -8.12 16.96 12.59
CA THR A 66 -8.64 17.80 13.66
C THR A 66 -10.11 18.08 13.48
N LYS A 67 -10.84 18.17 14.60
CA LYS A 67 -12.29 18.35 14.64
C LYS A 67 -13.02 17.27 13.84
N VAL A 68 -12.82 16.01 14.25
CA VAL A 68 -13.45 14.85 13.64
C VAL A 68 -14.84 14.66 14.26
N ALA A 69 -15.88 14.59 13.45
CA ALA A 69 -17.25 14.35 13.91
C ALA A 69 -17.89 13.22 13.12
N LEU A 70 -18.66 12.38 13.80
CA LEU A 70 -19.49 11.36 13.17
C LEU A 70 -20.88 11.93 12.94
N SER A 71 -21.41 11.75 11.73
CA SER A 71 -22.78 12.09 11.36
C SER A 71 -23.54 10.81 10.95
N ALA A 72 -24.84 10.79 11.18
CA ALA A 72 -25.72 9.71 10.79
C ALA A 72 -26.85 10.25 9.92
N LYS A 73 -27.23 9.50 8.89
CA LYS A 73 -28.37 9.78 8.02
C LYS A 73 -29.35 8.63 8.08
N THR A 74 -30.62 8.97 8.16
CA THR A 74 -31.77 8.05 8.11
C THR A 74 -32.78 8.65 7.13
N GLU A 75 -33.44 7.80 6.35
CA GLU A 75 -34.57 8.20 5.51
C GLU A 75 -35.87 8.30 6.31
N ASP A 76 -35.86 7.82 7.56
CA ASP A 76 -37.03 7.77 8.43
C ASP A 76 -37.06 8.94 9.44
N GLU A 77 -38.08 9.79 9.33
CA GLU A 77 -38.31 10.94 10.20
C GLU A 77 -38.71 10.54 11.65
N GLY A 78 -39.14 9.29 11.87
CA GLY A 78 -39.51 8.77 13.18
C GLY A 78 -38.32 8.33 14.04
N ILE A 79 -37.11 8.37 13.50
CA ILE A 79 -35.88 7.95 14.16
C ILE A 79 -35.06 9.17 14.56
N GLN A 80 -34.74 9.25 15.84
CA GLN A 80 -33.83 10.24 16.38
C GLN A 80 -32.49 9.58 16.69
N VAL A 81 -31.40 10.17 16.19
CA VAL A 81 -30.05 9.68 16.44
C VAL A 81 -29.26 10.74 17.19
N SER A 82 -28.61 10.32 18.27
CA SER A 82 -27.66 11.15 19.02
C SER A 82 -26.29 10.47 19.09
N ILE A 83 -25.23 11.27 19.01
CA ILE A 83 -23.85 10.79 18.88
C ILE A 83 -22.99 11.47 19.94
N SER A 84 -22.21 10.69 20.69
CA SER A 84 -21.29 11.19 21.71
C SER A 84 -19.92 10.50 21.61
N PRO A 85 -18.79 11.23 21.60
CA PRO A 85 -18.69 12.68 21.65
C PRO A 85 -19.20 13.32 20.35
N GLU A 86 -19.72 14.54 20.43
CA GLU A 86 -20.11 15.32 19.24
C GLU A 86 -18.90 15.56 18.33
N MET A 87 -17.71 15.73 18.93
CA MET A 87 -16.48 16.00 18.20
C MET A 87 -15.25 15.48 18.94
N VAL A 88 -14.32 14.92 18.17
CA VAL A 88 -12.99 14.53 18.60
C VAL A 88 -12.00 15.59 18.11
N ALA A 89 -11.35 16.28 19.03
CA ALA A 89 -10.51 17.42 18.70
C ALA A 89 -9.33 17.05 17.79
N TRP A 90 -8.70 15.90 18.04
CA TRP A 90 -7.52 15.40 17.32
C TRP A 90 -7.59 13.88 17.17
N LEU A 91 -7.27 13.39 15.98
CA LEU A 91 -7.11 11.97 15.69
C LEU A 91 -5.80 11.76 14.91
N ARG A 92 -4.80 11.13 15.53
CA ARG A 92 -3.45 10.96 14.96
C ARG A 92 -3.39 9.83 13.92
N PRO A 93 -2.38 9.78 13.05
CA PRO A 93 -2.14 8.64 12.16
C PRO A 93 -2.09 7.32 12.92
N GLY A 94 -2.89 6.35 12.48
CA GLY A 94 -3.06 5.02 13.09
C GLY A 94 -3.96 4.99 14.33
N GLU A 95 -4.41 6.15 14.84
CA GLU A 95 -5.23 6.25 16.04
C GLU A 95 -6.70 5.93 15.74
N ARG A 96 -7.33 5.23 16.68
CA ARG A 96 -8.74 4.89 16.66
C ARG A 96 -9.48 5.64 17.77
N THR A 97 -10.66 6.13 17.46
CA THR A 97 -11.59 6.73 18.41
C THR A 97 -12.95 6.03 18.33
N GLU A 98 -13.76 6.21 19.36
CA GLU A 98 -15.10 5.62 19.46
C GLU A 98 -16.15 6.72 19.63
N PHE A 99 -17.26 6.53 18.94
CA PHE A 99 -18.47 7.31 19.04
C PHE A 99 -19.57 6.38 19.55
N THR A 100 -20.24 6.77 20.62
CA THR A 100 -21.46 6.13 21.11
C THR A 100 -22.63 6.70 20.33
N VAL A 101 -23.33 5.85 19.59
CA VAL A 101 -24.53 6.19 18.83
C VAL A 101 -25.73 5.67 19.59
N THR A 102 -26.66 6.56 19.92
CA THR A 102 -27.95 6.22 20.53
C THR A 102 -29.04 6.48 19.50
N VAL A 103 -29.87 5.47 19.26
CA VAL A 103 -30.98 5.52 18.31
C VAL A 103 -32.27 5.35 19.10
N ASP A 104 -33.14 6.34 18.98
CA ASP A 104 -34.46 6.38 19.60
C ASP A 104 -35.54 6.31 18.52
N THR A 105 -36.56 5.48 18.72
CA THR A 105 -37.73 5.41 17.85
C THR A 105 -39.01 5.52 18.67
N LYS A 106 -39.96 6.31 18.17
CA LYS A 106 -41.34 6.34 18.69
C LYS A 106 -42.26 5.36 17.96
N ASP A 107 -41.78 4.78 16.87
CA ASP A 107 -42.51 3.83 16.06
C ASP A 107 -42.46 2.44 16.70
N LYS A 108 -43.64 1.83 16.88
CA LYS A 108 -43.80 0.48 17.43
C LYS A 108 -43.92 -0.59 16.34
N GLN A 109 -43.80 -0.21 15.07
CA GLN A 109 -43.87 -1.14 13.95
C GLN A 109 -42.51 -1.80 13.69
N ALA A 110 -42.51 -3.12 13.54
CA ALA A 110 -41.33 -3.89 13.18
C ALA A 110 -41.05 -3.76 11.67
N ARG A 111 -39.91 -3.16 11.32
CA ARG A 111 -39.41 -3.03 9.94
C ARG A 111 -37.90 -2.83 9.92
N ASP A 112 -37.29 -3.15 8.77
CA ASP A 112 -35.86 -2.93 8.54
C ASP A 112 -35.61 -1.45 8.21
N LEU A 113 -34.54 -0.90 8.78
CA LEU A 113 -34.17 0.51 8.67
C LEU A 113 -32.69 0.61 8.33
N ASN A 114 -32.35 1.48 7.38
CA ASN A 114 -30.97 1.76 7.00
C ASN A 114 -30.49 3.02 7.69
N LEU A 115 -29.33 2.91 8.36
CA LEU A 115 -28.66 4.04 8.97
C LEU A 115 -27.26 4.18 8.35
N ASP A 116 -27.07 5.28 7.63
CA ASP A 116 -25.80 5.58 6.97
C ASP A 116 -24.93 6.47 7.84
N PHE A 117 -23.70 6.04 8.11
CA PHE A 117 -22.73 6.85 8.84
C PHE A 117 -21.77 7.55 7.89
N ALA A 118 -21.56 8.85 8.14
CA ALA A 118 -20.51 9.63 7.52
C ALA A 118 -19.61 10.22 8.60
N ILE A 119 -18.37 10.53 8.23
CA ILE A 119 -17.41 11.14 9.14
C ILE A 119 -16.80 12.36 8.48
N ASP A 120 -16.80 13.45 9.20
CA ASP A 120 -16.37 14.76 8.73
C ASP A 120 -15.15 15.21 9.54
N ALA A 121 -14.17 15.81 8.85
CA ALA A 121 -13.02 16.46 9.48
C ALA A 121 -12.97 17.91 9.02
N TYR A 122 -13.32 18.84 9.92
CA TYR A 122 -13.55 20.24 9.55
C TYR A 122 -12.27 21.03 9.28
N GLU A 123 -11.12 20.56 9.78
CA GLU A 123 -9.82 21.20 9.56
C GLU A 123 -8.79 20.18 9.09
N LEU A 124 -8.80 19.92 7.79
CA LEU A 124 -7.75 19.18 7.12
C LEU A 124 -6.66 20.17 6.66
N LYS A 125 -5.52 20.22 7.37
CA LYS A 125 -4.36 21.04 6.95
C LYS A 125 -3.82 20.65 5.55
N MET A 126 -4.22 19.49 5.04
CA MET A 126 -4.00 19.08 3.65
C MET A 126 -5.35 18.78 3.02
N ARG A 127 -5.66 19.37 1.86
CA ARG A 127 -6.90 19.05 1.13
C ARG A 127 -6.98 17.54 0.91
N PRO A 128 -8.16 16.90 1.09
CA PRO A 128 -8.35 15.54 0.61
C PRO A 128 -7.95 15.52 -0.85
N ILE A 129 -7.02 14.63 -1.22
CA ILE A 129 -6.66 14.41 -2.61
C ILE A 129 -7.94 13.87 -3.25
N GLN A 130 -8.62 14.69 -4.06
CA GLN A 130 -9.72 14.21 -4.89
C GLN A 130 -9.19 13.06 -5.76
N ASP A 131 -10.00 12.04 -5.98
CA ASP A 131 -9.63 10.98 -6.92
C ASP A 131 -9.33 11.65 -8.27
N PRO A 132 -8.13 11.45 -8.85
CA PRO A 132 -7.74 12.12 -10.08
C PRO A 132 -8.69 11.71 -11.20
N THR A 133 -9.02 12.65 -12.08
CA THR A 133 -9.76 12.38 -13.32
C THR A 133 -8.93 11.53 -14.28
N ASP A 134 -9.57 10.86 -15.24
CA ASP A 134 -8.85 10.10 -16.27
C ASP A 134 -7.95 11.02 -17.13
N GLU A 135 -8.38 12.26 -17.37
CA GLU A 135 -7.59 13.30 -18.05
C GLU A 135 -6.31 13.65 -17.29
N GLU A 136 -6.39 13.83 -15.97
CA GLU A 136 -5.22 14.09 -15.13
C GLU A 136 -4.26 12.90 -15.10
N LEU A 137 -4.79 11.68 -15.05
CA LEU A 137 -3.97 10.47 -15.14
C LEU A 137 -3.27 10.36 -16.50
N ARG A 138 -3.97 10.68 -17.60
CA ARG A 138 -3.38 10.74 -18.94
C ARG A 138 -2.32 11.84 -19.07
N ASP A 139 -2.48 12.97 -18.38
CA ASP A 139 -1.42 13.98 -18.29
C ASP A 139 -0.18 13.41 -17.59
N VAL A 140 -0.35 12.67 -16.50
CA VAL A 140 0.77 12.00 -15.80
C VAL A 140 1.50 11.01 -16.72
N LEU A 141 0.80 10.27 -17.57
CA LEU A 141 1.42 9.36 -18.56
C LEU A 141 2.36 10.09 -19.54
N LYS A 142 2.12 11.38 -19.81
CA LYS A 142 2.95 12.21 -20.70
C LYS A 142 4.21 12.77 -20.03
N ARG A 143 4.24 12.85 -18.69
CA ARG A 143 5.36 13.43 -17.92
C ARG A 143 6.64 12.57 -18.01
N THR A 144 7.74 12.96 -17.36
CA THR A 144 9.04 12.27 -17.54
C THR A 144 9.29 11.08 -16.61
N TYR A 145 8.64 11.03 -15.45
CA TYR A 145 8.98 10.07 -14.39
C TYR A 145 8.19 8.76 -14.51
N LEU A 146 8.91 7.67 -14.85
CA LEU A 146 8.32 6.35 -15.14
C LEU A 146 7.46 5.79 -14.00
N CYS A 147 7.88 5.97 -12.74
CA CYS A 147 7.14 5.40 -11.62
C CYS A 147 5.75 6.07 -11.45
N GLY A 148 5.66 7.39 -11.64
CA GLY A 148 4.37 8.10 -11.65
C GLY A 148 3.46 7.61 -12.79
N LYS A 149 4.04 7.30 -13.95
CA LYS A 149 3.29 6.71 -15.07
C LYS A 149 2.76 5.32 -14.76
N VAL A 150 3.52 4.48 -14.07
CA VAL A 150 3.06 3.13 -13.69
C VAL A 150 1.81 3.22 -12.81
N TYR A 151 1.80 4.12 -11.82
CA TYR A 151 0.62 4.36 -10.98
C TYR A 151 -0.56 4.96 -11.76
N ALA A 152 -0.29 5.91 -12.66
CA ALA A 152 -1.36 6.49 -13.46
C ALA A 152 -1.98 5.45 -14.41
N ALA A 153 -1.14 4.65 -15.06
CA ALA A 153 -1.56 3.56 -15.92
C ALA A 153 -2.33 2.47 -15.17
N GLU A 154 -1.93 2.19 -13.94
CA GLU A 154 -2.64 1.30 -13.03
C GLU A 154 -4.05 1.80 -12.72
N LEU A 155 -4.21 3.06 -12.31
CA LEU A 155 -5.54 3.60 -12.02
C LEU A 155 -6.42 3.57 -13.27
N LEU A 156 -5.89 4.02 -14.41
CA LEU A 156 -6.56 3.96 -15.71
C LEU A 156 -7.00 2.53 -16.04
N ALA A 157 -6.09 1.54 -15.94
CA ALA A 157 -6.40 0.14 -16.17
C ALA A 157 -7.51 -0.36 -15.21
N SER A 158 -7.43 -0.02 -13.92
CA SER A 158 -8.45 -0.41 -12.95
C SER A 158 -9.84 0.18 -13.22
N ARG A 159 -9.89 1.31 -13.93
CA ARG A 159 -11.13 1.95 -14.43
C ARG A 159 -11.56 1.43 -15.80
N GLY A 160 -10.91 0.39 -16.30
CA GLY A 160 -11.21 -0.22 -17.60
C GLY A 160 -10.66 0.57 -18.81
N GLN A 161 -9.76 1.52 -18.59
CA GLN A 161 -9.16 2.30 -19.67
C GLN A 161 -8.00 1.53 -20.31
N GLU A 162 -8.11 1.25 -21.61
CA GLU A 162 -7.15 0.44 -22.37
C GLU A 162 -5.76 1.08 -22.48
N ASP A 163 -5.68 2.42 -22.49
CA ASP A 163 -4.40 3.15 -22.52
C ASP A 163 -3.52 2.86 -21.28
N GLY A 164 -4.15 2.72 -20.12
CA GLY A 164 -3.49 2.25 -18.90
C GLY A 164 -3.01 0.81 -19.01
N VAL A 165 -3.87 -0.09 -19.52
CA VAL A 165 -3.52 -1.51 -19.73
C VAL A 165 -2.32 -1.65 -20.66
N ASP A 166 -2.35 -0.96 -21.79
CA ASP A 166 -1.28 -0.99 -22.79
C ASP A 166 0.02 -0.42 -22.24
N PHE A 167 -0.05 0.66 -21.46
CA PHE A 167 1.14 1.19 -20.80
C PHE A 167 1.75 0.17 -19.83
N LEU A 168 0.94 -0.49 -18.99
CA LEU A 168 1.42 -1.53 -18.08
C LEU A 168 2.06 -2.71 -18.82
N LYS A 169 1.43 -3.20 -19.90
CA LYS A 169 2.02 -4.25 -20.75
C LYS A 169 3.40 -3.84 -21.25
N ARG A 170 3.53 -2.60 -21.77
CA ARG A 170 4.79 -2.04 -22.24
C ARG A 170 5.86 -1.98 -21.15
N VAL A 171 5.49 -1.58 -19.93
CA VAL A 171 6.42 -1.56 -18.79
C VAL A 171 6.87 -2.97 -18.42
N ILE A 172 5.94 -3.91 -18.31
CA ILE A 172 6.22 -5.31 -17.94
C ILE A 172 7.13 -5.99 -18.96
N ARG A 173 6.88 -5.80 -20.28
CA ARG A 173 7.75 -6.34 -21.35
C ARG A 173 9.04 -5.56 -21.56
N ARG A 174 9.27 -4.51 -20.76
CA ARG A 174 10.44 -3.62 -20.86
C ARG A 174 10.58 -2.99 -22.25
N ASP A 175 9.46 -2.48 -22.77
CA ASP A 175 9.38 -1.89 -24.11
C ASP A 175 10.43 -0.78 -24.32
N PRO A 176 11.29 -0.90 -25.34
CA PRO A 176 12.35 0.06 -25.60
C PRO A 176 11.84 1.45 -26.05
N THR A 177 10.56 1.63 -26.33
CA THR A 177 9.98 2.94 -26.69
C THR A 177 9.64 3.81 -25.48
N LEU A 178 9.61 3.25 -24.27
CA LEU A 178 9.35 3.99 -23.02
C LEU A 178 10.55 4.86 -22.55
N LYS A 179 11.56 5.02 -23.41
CA LYS A 179 12.87 5.59 -23.07
C LYS A 179 12.84 7.09 -22.82
N ASN A 180 13.44 7.49 -21.70
CA ASN A 180 14.36 8.63 -21.64
C ASN A 180 15.65 8.14 -20.95
N ARG A 181 16.65 7.73 -21.76
CA ARG A 181 18.05 7.43 -21.38
C ARG A 181 18.43 6.20 -20.53
N ARG A 182 17.52 5.40 -19.95
CA ARG A 182 17.87 4.08 -19.32
C ARG A 182 16.80 3.04 -19.65
N SER A 183 17.18 1.77 -19.79
CA SER A 183 16.25 0.64 -19.95
C SER A 183 15.18 0.67 -18.85
N VAL A 184 13.95 0.22 -19.13
CA VAL A 184 12.93 0.04 -18.08
C VAL A 184 13.57 -0.87 -17.02
N PRO A 185 13.84 -0.36 -15.80
CA PRO A 185 14.52 -1.16 -14.81
C PRO A 185 13.69 -2.39 -14.47
N HIS A 186 14.35 -3.54 -14.24
CA HIS A 186 13.67 -4.80 -13.90
C HIS A 186 12.71 -4.63 -12.71
N HIS A 187 13.04 -3.74 -11.78
CA HIS A 187 12.17 -3.42 -10.65
C HIS A 187 10.85 -2.77 -11.05
N ASN A 188 10.83 -1.86 -12.02
CA ASN A 188 9.59 -1.22 -12.45
C ASN A 188 8.69 -2.21 -13.20
N ALA A 189 9.30 -3.09 -13.99
CA ALA A 189 8.59 -4.18 -14.67
C ALA A 189 7.99 -5.19 -13.66
N GLY A 190 8.77 -5.64 -12.68
CA GLY A 190 8.30 -6.53 -11.62
C GLY A 190 7.19 -5.88 -10.79
N ARG A 191 7.38 -4.61 -10.38
CA ARG A 191 6.36 -3.86 -9.64
C ARG A 191 5.06 -3.73 -10.43
N ALA A 192 5.13 -3.40 -11.72
CA ALA A 192 3.94 -3.34 -12.57
C ALA A 192 3.20 -4.68 -12.62
N ALA A 193 3.92 -5.82 -12.69
CA ALA A 193 3.31 -7.14 -12.68
C ALA A 193 2.61 -7.48 -11.33
N CYS A 194 3.26 -7.18 -10.20
CA CYS A 194 2.66 -7.36 -8.87
C CYS A 194 1.43 -6.45 -8.69
N LEU A 195 1.54 -5.19 -9.11
CA LEU A 195 0.49 -4.18 -8.98
C LEU A 195 -0.80 -4.54 -9.74
N VAL A 196 -0.67 -5.13 -10.93
CA VAL A 196 -1.81 -5.70 -11.68
C VAL A 196 -2.61 -6.68 -10.83
N GLY A 197 -1.91 -7.54 -10.07
CA GLY A 197 -2.52 -8.50 -9.15
C GLY A 197 -3.26 -7.85 -8.01
N ARG A 198 -2.59 -6.94 -7.29
CA ARG A 198 -3.15 -6.19 -6.15
C ARG A 198 -4.47 -5.49 -6.50
N MET A 199 -4.55 -5.01 -7.73
CA MET A 199 -5.67 -4.23 -8.23
C MET A 199 -6.84 -5.08 -8.70
N GLY A 200 -6.68 -6.40 -8.72
CA GLY A 200 -7.72 -7.29 -9.22
C GLY A 200 -7.98 -7.11 -10.71
N HIS A 201 -7.00 -6.64 -11.50
CA HIS A 201 -7.16 -6.43 -12.93
C HIS A 201 -7.14 -7.76 -13.70
N LYS A 202 -8.23 -8.52 -13.52
CA LYS A 202 -8.43 -9.90 -13.99
C LYS A 202 -8.16 -10.09 -15.47
N LYS A 203 -8.47 -9.10 -16.32
CA LYS A 203 -8.21 -9.13 -17.78
C LYS A 203 -6.73 -9.26 -18.15
N MET A 204 -5.81 -8.94 -17.23
CA MET A 204 -4.36 -9.05 -17.47
C MET A 204 -3.79 -10.44 -17.16
N ALA A 205 -4.56 -11.35 -16.56
CA ALA A 205 -4.06 -12.68 -16.22
C ALA A 205 -3.51 -13.46 -17.43
N PRO A 206 -4.18 -13.51 -18.60
CA PRO A 206 -3.64 -14.20 -19.77
C PRO A 206 -2.28 -13.63 -20.20
N TYR A 207 -2.15 -12.30 -20.20
CA TYR A 207 -0.90 -11.61 -20.54
C TYR A 207 0.22 -11.93 -19.55
N LEU A 208 -0.08 -11.93 -18.25
CA LEU A 208 0.90 -12.28 -17.22
C LEU A 208 1.40 -13.73 -17.37
N ARG A 209 0.51 -14.68 -17.66
CA ARG A 209 0.89 -16.09 -17.91
C ARG A 209 1.78 -16.26 -19.13
N GLU A 210 1.43 -15.59 -20.24
CA GLU A 210 2.26 -15.59 -21.44
C GLU A 210 3.62 -14.97 -21.15
N ARG A 211 3.63 -13.81 -20.48
CA ARG A 211 4.87 -13.11 -20.13
C ARG A 211 5.76 -13.96 -19.23
N TYR A 212 5.21 -14.67 -18.25
CA TYR A 212 5.99 -15.56 -17.36
C TYR A 212 6.81 -16.59 -18.16
N LYS A 213 6.23 -17.17 -19.23
CA LYS A 213 6.91 -18.15 -20.09
C LYS A 213 8.08 -17.56 -20.87
N LEU A 214 8.01 -16.27 -21.20
CA LEU A 214 8.97 -15.55 -22.04
C LEU A 214 9.96 -14.71 -21.23
N GLU A 215 9.85 -14.69 -19.91
CA GLU A 215 10.62 -13.78 -19.06
C GLU A 215 11.88 -14.45 -18.52
N GLU A 216 13.02 -13.87 -18.89
CA GLU A 216 14.33 -14.32 -18.44
C GLU A 216 14.67 -13.77 -17.04
N SER A 217 14.18 -12.57 -16.71
CA SER A 217 14.48 -11.95 -15.43
C SER A 217 13.76 -12.68 -14.30
N THR A 218 14.54 -13.30 -13.42
CA THR A 218 14.02 -14.02 -12.24
C THR A 218 13.22 -13.10 -11.32
N TRP A 219 13.65 -11.85 -11.16
CA TRP A 219 12.89 -10.81 -10.47
C TRP A 219 11.48 -10.60 -11.04
N ILE A 220 11.37 -10.46 -12.37
CA ILE A 220 10.07 -10.22 -13.01
C ILE A 220 9.23 -11.50 -12.97
N ARG A 221 9.82 -12.68 -13.20
CA ARG A 221 9.13 -13.98 -13.05
C ARG A 221 8.51 -14.13 -11.66
N GLY A 222 9.27 -13.90 -10.60
CA GLY A 222 8.78 -13.98 -9.22
C GLY A 222 7.62 -13.02 -8.95
N ASN A 223 7.73 -11.77 -9.40
CA ASN A 223 6.66 -10.78 -9.24
C ASN A 223 5.41 -11.09 -10.08
N ILE A 224 5.54 -11.73 -11.24
CA ILE A 224 4.40 -12.23 -12.01
C ILE A 224 3.65 -13.30 -11.22
N LEU A 225 4.34 -14.24 -10.56
CA LEU A 225 3.71 -15.26 -9.73
C LEU A 225 2.88 -14.64 -8.60
N ILE A 226 3.43 -13.63 -7.92
CA ILE A 226 2.72 -12.87 -6.88
C ILE A 226 1.49 -12.18 -7.47
N GLY A 227 1.63 -11.52 -8.62
CA GLY A 227 0.52 -10.85 -9.30
C GLY A 227 -0.61 -11.83 -9.65
N LEU A 228 -0.28 -12.99 -10.23
CA LEU A 228 -1.24 -14.05 -10.55
C LEU A 228 -1.92 -14.60 -9.27
N ALA A 229 -1.18 -14.80 -8.19
CA ALA A 229 -1.72 -15.27 -6.92
C ALA A 229 -2.80 -14.33 -6.37
N GLN A 230 -2.58 -13.01 -6.49
CA GLN A 230 -3.52 -11.98 -6.06
C GLN A 230 -4.75 -11.87 -6.96
N LEU A 231 -4.66 -12.19 -8.26
CA LEU A 231 -5.82 -12.28 -9.15
C LEU A 231 -6.72 -13.48 -8.85
N ALA A 232 -6.17 -14.47 -8.15
CA ALA A 232 -6.87 -15.59 -7.55
C ALA A 232 -7.57 -16.58 -8.52
N PHE A 233 -7.19 -16.64 -9.80
CA PHE A 233 -7.71 -17.67 -10.70
C PHE A 233 -7.18 -19.07 -10.37
N GLU A 234 -8.03 -20.08 -10.46
CA GLU A 234 -7.68 -21.46 -10.11
C GLU A 234 -6.69 -22.09 -11.10
N GLU A 235 -6.80 -21.74 -12.39
CA GLU A 235 -5.90 -22.20 -13.45
C GLU A 235 -4.43 -21.78 -13.23
N ASP A 236 -4.15 -20.76 -12.40
CA ASP A 236 -2.80 -20.34 -12.07
C ASP A 236 -2.05 -21.33 -11.15
N ARG A 237 -2.76 -22.28 -10.52
CA ARG A 237 -2.11 -23.36 -9.73
C ARG A 237 -1.08 -24.13 -10.54
N GLN A 238 -1.33 -24.38 -11.83
CA GLN A 238 -0.38 -25.08 -12.69
C GLN A 238 0.89 -24.25 -12.94
N VAL A 239 0.75 -22.92 -13.05
CA VAL A 239 1.89 -22.00 -13.19
C VAL A 239 2.74 -22.04 -11.92
N PHE A 240 2.11 -21.98 -10.74
CA PHE A 240 2.82 -22.05 -9.46
C PHE A 240 3.50 -23.41 -9.26
N ALA A 241 2.81 -24.51 -9.55
CA ALA A 241 3.36 -25.86 -9.43
C ALA A 241 4.61 -26.06 -10.31
N LYS A 242 4.61 -25.52 -11.53
CA LYS A 242 5.81 -25.53 -12.39
C LYS A 242 6.94 -24.69 -11.78
N ALA A 243 6.62 -23.52 -11.24
CA ALA A 243 7.58 -22.61 -10.63
C ALA A 243 8.21 -23.14 -9.31
N LEU A 244 7.58 -24.12 -8.65
CA LEU A 244 8.17 -24.84 -7.51
C LEU A 244 9.43 -25.65 -7.87
N ASN A 245 9.75 -25.80 -9.16
CA ASN A 245 10.98 -26.40 -9.64
C ASN A 245 11.87 -25.40 -10.42
N ASP A 246 11.58 -24.09 -10.36
CA ASP A 246 12.46 -23.08 -10.95
C ASP A 246 13.83 -23.13 -10.26
N PRO A 247 14.96 -23.12 -11.01
CA PRO A 247 16.30 -23.18 -10.44
C PRO A 247 16.64 -21.93 -9.62
N ASP A 248 15.98 -20.80 -9.89
CA ASP A 248 16.16 -19.58 -9.12
C ASP A 248 15.37 -19.64 -7.80
N LYS A 249 16.09 -19.51 -6.68
CA LYS A 249 15.54 -19.62 -5.33
C LYS A 249 14.48 -18.56 -5.03
N PHE A 250 14.61 -17.35 -5.58
CA PHE A 250 13.62 -16.29 -5.42
C PHE A 250 12.31 -16.65 -6.14
N VAL A 251 12.38 -17.07 -7.41
CA VAL A 251 11.19 -17.50 -8.17
C VAL A 251 10.51 -18.70 -7.48
N ASN A 252 11.31 -19.66 -7.06
CA ASN A 252 10.87 -20.83 -6.32
C ASN A 252 10.15 -20.47 -5.01
N THR A 253 10.65 -19.47 -4.29
CA THR A 253 10.03 -18.95 -3.05
C THR A 253 8.76 -18.16 -3.36
N CYS A 254 8.74 -17.35 -4.42
CA CYS A 254 7.53 -16.67 -4.88
C CYS A 254 6.43 -17.65 -5.29
N ALA A 255 6.78 -18.83 -5.83
CA ALA A 255 5.81 -19.88 -6.13
C ALA A 255 5.17 -20.45 -4.86
N ARG A 256 5.96 -20.71 -3.81
CA ARG A 256 5.44 -21.12 -2.50
C ARG A 256 4.60 -20.03 -1.85
N LEU A 257 5.05 -18.77 -1.91
CA LEU A 257 4.26 -17.62 -1.46
C LEU A 257 2.92 -17.53 -2.20
N ALA A 258 2.92 -17.72 -3.52
CA ALA A 258 1.70 -17.71 -4.33
C ALA A 258 0.70 -18.80 -3.89
N MET A 259 1.19 -19.99 -3.54
CA MET A 259 0.36 -21.05 -2.99
C MET A 259 -0.11 -20.74 -1.56
N ALA A 260 0.77 -20.19 -0.72
CA ALA A 260 0.44 -19.75 0.64
C ALA A 260 -0.63 -18.63 0.68
N ILE A 261 -0.63 -17.72 -0.32
CA ILE A 261 -1.69 -16.70 -0.52
C ILE A 261 -3.07 -17.33 -0.76
N ARG A 262 -3.09 -18.56 -1.27
CA ARG A 262 -4.27 -19.39 -1.53
C ARG A 262 -4.51 -20.43 -0.43
N ASP A 263 -4.01 -20.14 0.78
CA ASP A 263 -4.20 -20.93 1.99
C ASP A 263 -3.69 -22.38 1.89
N ASP A 264 -2.64 -22.60 1.09
CA ASP A 264 -1.94 -23.88 1.01
C ASP A 264 -1.03 -24.10 2.23
N ALA A 265 -1.45 -24.99 3.13
CA ALA A 265 -0.74 -25.28 4.38
C ALA A 265 0.65 -25.89 4.17
N GLU A 266 0.84 -26.71 3.13
CA GLU A 266 2.15 -27.30 2.84
C GLU A 266 3.14 -26.23 2.37
N ALA A 267 2.68 -25.29 1.53
CA ALA A 267 3.47 -24.14 1.12
C ALA A 267 3.86 -23.26 2.32
N GLN A 268 2.93 -23.05 3.26
CA GLN A 268 3.20 -22.31 4.51
C GLN A 268 4.32 -22.95 5.33
N GLU A 269 4.31 -24.27 5.52
CA GLU A 269 5.37 -24.95 6.29
C GLU A 269 6.72 -24.92 5.56
N LYS A 270 6.71 -25.08 4.24
CA LYS A 270 7.94 -25.00 3.42
C LYS A 270 8.56 -23.60 3.37
N LEU A 271 7.81 -22.54 3.72
CA LEU A 271 8.34 -21.17 3.80
C LEU A 271 9.10 -20.91 5.10
N LYS A 272 8.80 -21.63 6.19
CA LYS A 272 9.44 -21.43 7.50
C LYS A 272 10.98 -21.50 7.47
N PRO A 273 11.64 -22.53 6.88
CA PRO A 273 13.10 -22.57 6.84
C PRO A 273 13.72 -21.47 5.96
N LEU A 274 12.93 -20.79 5.12
CA LEU A 274 13.41 -19.72 4.23
C LEU A 274 13.46 -18.36 4.92
N LEU A 275 12.94 -18.22 6.15
CA LEU A 275 13.08 -17.01 6.97
C LEU A 275 14.55 -16.71 7.29
N THR A 276 15.41 -17.73 7.33
CA THR A 276 16.85 -17.60 7.60
C THR A 276 17.71 -17.74 6.35
N ALA A 277 17.12 -17.70 5.16
CA ALA A 277 17.87 -17.75 3.90
C ALA A 277 18.91 -16.60 3.81
N PRO A 278 20.07 -16.81 3.17
CA PRO A 278 21.07 -15.76 3.01
C PRO A 278 20.54 -14.58 2.18
N GLU A 279 19.73 -14.85 1.16
CA GLU A 279 19.19 -13.85 0.24
C GLU A 279 18.02 -13.08 0.87
N LEU A 280 18.12 -11.75 0.92
CA LEU A 280 17.14 -10.90 1.60
C LEU A 280 15.75 -10.99 0.98
N GLU A 281 15.65 -11.03 -0.35
CA GLU A 281 14.41 -11.16 -1.11
C GLU A 281 13.69 -12.49 -0.85
N VAL A 282 14.45 -13.57 -0.64
CA VAL A 282 13.91 -14.89 -0.26
C VAL A 282 13.32 -14.83 1.14
N ARG A 283 14.05 -14.22 2.09
CA ARG A 283 13.54 -14.02 3.46
C ARG A 283 12.25 -13.22 3.48
N ILE A 284 12.15 -12.15 2.70
CA ILE A 284 10.94 -11.30 2.64
C ILE A 284 9.77 -12.07 2.03
N ALA A 285 9.97 -12.80 0.93
CA ALA A 285 8.90 -13.60 0.32
C ALA A 285 8.41 -14.70 1.28
N ALA A 286 9.34 -15.34 2.00
CA ALA A 286 9.04 -16.29 3.07
C ALA A 286 8.24 -15.65 4.21
N ALA A 287 8.70 -14.50 4.71
CA ALA A 287 8.07 -13.78 5.80
C ALA A 287 6.69 -13.26 5.41
N TRP A 288 6.48 -12.83 4.16
CA TRP A 288 5.16 -12.48 3.68
C TRP A 288 4.21 -13.67 3.75
N GLY A 289 4.60 -14.83 3.21
CA GLY A 289 3.73 -16.00 3.21
C GLY A 289 3.40 -16.46 4.62
N ARG A 290 4.41 -16.58 5.50
CA ARG A 290 4.21 -16.93 6.91
C ARG A 290 3.37 -15.91 7.69
N GLY A 291 3.50 -14.63 7.36
CA GLY A 291 2.65 -13.58 7.93
C GLY A 291 1.15 -13.79 7.63
N ILE A 292 0.79 -14.46 6.52
CA ILE A 292 -0.60 -14.83 6.21
C ILE A 292 -1.12 -15.83 7.24
N ALA A 293 -0.26 -16.73 7.71
CA ALA A 293 -0.54 -17.65 8.82
C ALA A 293 -0.36 -17.01 10.22
N LYS A 294 -0.26 -15.67 10.29
CA LYS A 294 -0.09 -14.89 11.53
C LYS A 294 1.17 -15.25 12.32
N ASP A 295 2.23 -15.64 11.62
CA ASP A 295 3.53 -15.93 12.23
C ASP A 295 4.20 -14.63 12.71
N GLU A 296 4.25 -14.43 14.03
CA GLU A 296 4.77 -13.20 14.65
C GLU A 296 6.26 -12.95 14.36
N GLU A 297 7.07 -14.00 14.22
CA GLU A 297 8.49 -13.87 13.88
C GLU A 297 8.65 -13.29 12.47
N ALA A 298 7.86 -13.80 11.53
CA ALA A 298 7.82 -13.29 10.16
C ALA A 298 7.32 -11.85 10.08
N ILE A 299 6.26 -11.50 10.84
CA ILE A 299 5.73 -10.14 10.89
C ILE A 299 6.75 -9.18 11.50
N ALA A 300 7.42 -9.57 12.58
CA ALA A 300 8.48 -8.77 13.21
C ALA A 300 9.66 -8.53 12.25
N MET A 301 10.07 -9.55 11.50
CA MET A 301 11.08 -9.42 10.45
C MET A 301 10.67 -8.37 9.41
N LEU A 302 9.47 -8.47 8.85
CA LEU A 302 8.96 -7.50 7.86
C LEU A 302 8.93 -6.08 8.45
N ARG A 303 8.47 -5.90 9.69
CA ARG A 303 8.46 -4.60 10.39
C ARG A 303 9.86 -4.01 10.55
N SER A 304 10.86 -4.82 10.91
CA SER A 304 12.24 -4.35 11.09
C SER A 304 12.84 -3.76 9.81
N LEU A 305 12.47 -4.31 8.64
CA LEU A 305 12.95 -3.85 7.33
C LEU A 305 12.31 -2.52 6.90
N VAL A 306 11.11 -2.23 7.40
CA VAL A 306 10.38 -0.98 7.11
C VAL A 306 10.74 0.13 8.11
N ASN A 307 11.09 -0.22 9.36
CA ASN A 307 11.32 0.74 10.45
C ASN A 307 12.73 1.36 10.50
N VAL A 308 13.57 1.14 9.48
CA VAL A 308 14.87 1.82 9.38
C VAL A 308 14.63 3.29 9.01
N LYS A 309 14.78 4.20 10.00
CA LYS A 309 14.69 5.67 9.87
C LYS A 309 14.96 6.16 8.43
N THR A 310 13.93 6.78 7.86
CA THR A 310 13.89 7.43 6.56
C THR A 310 15.12 8.33 6.30
N GLY A 311 16.07 7.85 5.49
CA GLY A 311 16.70 8.59 4.38
C GLY A 311 17.50 9.88 4.60
N VAL A 312 17.54 10.52 5.78
CA VAL A 312 18.20 11.84 5.94
C VAL A 312 19.61 11.76 6.56
N GLN A 313 20.07 10.60 7.03
CA GLN A 313 21.43 10.46 7.58
C GLN A 313 22.45 9.76 6.66
N ASN A 314 22.02 9.17 5.54
CA ASN A 314 22.91 8.32 4.71
C ASN A 314 23.64 9.06 3.58
N LYS A 315 24.16 10.26 3.86
CA LYS A 315 25.28 10.83 3.08
C LYS A 315 26.64 10.72 3.78
N VAL A 316 26.71 10.16 4.98
CA VAL A 316 27.99 9.92 5.69
C VAL A 316 28.15 8.49 6.23
N ALA A 317 27.09 7.67 6.30
CA ALA A 317 27.18 6.27 6.76
C ALA A 317 27.45 5.26 5.63
N ASN A 318 28.45 5.52 4.78
CA ASN A 318 29.09 4.50 3.94
C ASN A 318 30.02 3.57 4.76
N MET A 319 29.70 3.36 6.04
CA MET A 319 30.37 2.40 6.91
C MET A 319 29.29 1.67 7.71
N MET A 320 29.06 0.42 7.29
CA MET A 320 28.31 -0.63 7.98
C MET A 320 28.73 -0.80 9.45
N PRO A 321 27.93 -1.54 10.23
CA PRO A 321 28.41 -2.85 10.66
C PRO A 321 27.67 -3.95 9.91
N ASP A 322 28.43 -4.98 9.56
CA ASP A 322 28.06 -6.10 8.71
C ASP A 322 26.76 -6.80 9.14
N LEU A 323 25.81 -6.89 8.20
CA LEU A 323 24.85 -7.99 8.21
C LEU A 323 25.58 -9.19 7.57
N PRO A 324 25.64 -10.36 8.23
CA PRO A 324 26.39 -11.50 7.72
C PRO A 324 25.72 -12.02 6.44
N GLY A 325 26.47 -12.00 5.33
CA GLY A 325 26.08 -12.63 4.05
C GLY A 325 26.03 -11.72 2.82
N ASP A 326 26.32 -10.42 2.93
CA ASP A 326 26.27 -9.47 1.81
C ASP A 326 27.50 -9.57 0.89
N GLU A 327 27.59 -10.63 0.08
CA GLU A 327 28.33 -10.54 -1.18
C GLU A 327 27.51 -9.75 -2.19
N GLN A 328 28.06 -8.62 -2.60
CA GLN A 328 27.48 -7.66 -3.53
C GLN A 328 27.00 -8.35 -4.82
N THR A 329 25.69 -8.40 -5.04
CA THR A 329 25.16 -8.64 -6.39
C THR A 329 25.71 -7.56 -7.35
N PRO A 330 26.35 -7.91 -8.47
CA PRO A 330 26.93 -6.94 -9.39
C PRO A 330 25.81 -6.16 -10.09
N GLY A 331 25.51 -4.95 -9.57
CA GLY A 331 24.40 -4.15 -10.06
C GLY A 331 24.10 -2.88 -9.25
N GLY A 332 25.11 -2.06 -8.98
CA GLY A 332 25.00 -0.63 -8.64
C GLY A 332 23.89 -0.16 -7.68
N GLY A 333 24.22 0.02 -6.40
CA GLY A 333 23.75 1.13 -5.54
C GLY A 333 22.30 1.16 -5.05
N TRP A 334 21.39 0.31 -5.56
CA TRP A 334 19.97 0.28 -5.16
C TRP A 334 19.53 -1.03 -4.50
N GLY A 335 20.45 -1.97 -4.26
CA GLY A 335 20.18 -3.33 -3.79
C GLY A 335 19.32 -3.42 -2.51
N ASN A 336 19.41 -2.43 -1.62
CA ASN A 336 18.69 -2.45 -0.34
C ASN A 336 17.31 -1.75 -0.37
N TYR A 337 16.96 -1.04 -1.44
CA TYR A 337 15.68 -0.31 -1.51
C TYR A 337 14.52 -1.22 -1.92
N LEU A 338 14.81 -2.19 -2.79
CA LEU A 338 13.83 -3.08 -3.41
C LEU A 338 13.23 -4.10 -2.44
N PRO A 339 14.03 -4.78 -1.60
CA PRO A 339 13.49 -5.75 -0.66
C PRO A 339 12.68 -5.03 0.44
N ARG A 340 13.07 -3.81 0.82
CA ARG A 340 12.31 -2.99 1.79
C ARG A 340 10.95 -2.55 1.25
N THR A 341 10.85 -2.22 -0.03
CA THR A 341 9.54 -1.95 -0.65
C THR A 341 8.65 -3.18 -0.65
N MET A 342 9.19 -4.37 -0.96
CA MET A 342 8.44 -5.63 -0.86
C MET A 342 7.99 -5.92 0.57
N ALA A 343 8.81 -5.63 1.58
CA ALA A 343 8.43 -5.80 2.98
C ALA A 343 7.27 -4.87 3.39
N GLY A 344 7.32 -3.60 2.95
CA GLY A 344 6.20 -2.67 3.15
C GLY A 344 4.92 -3.11 2.45
N GLU A 345 5.04 -3.63 1.24
CA GLU A 345 3.90 -4.19 0.49
C GLU A 345 3.31 -5.43 1.16
N ALA A 346 4.15 -6.32 1.70
CA ALA A 346 3.72 -7.47 2.48
C ALA A 346 2.93 -7.02 3.72
N LEU A 347 3.42 -6.06 4.49
CA LEU A 347 2.72 -5.54 5.67
C LEU A 347 1.37 -4.92 5.33
N LEU A 348 1.28 -4.14 4.25
CA LEU A 348 0.00 -3.57 3.79
C LEU A 348 -0.99 -4.66 3.38
N TYR A 349 -0.52 -5.68 2.66
CA TYR A 349 -1.35 -6.82 2.28
C TYR A 349 -1.89 -7.56 3.51
N LEU A 350 -1.03 -7.82 4.49
CA LEU A 350 -1.40 -8.52 5.72
C LEU A 350 -2.38 -7.70 6.57
N ALA A 351 -2.18 -6.39 6.68
CA ALA A 351 -3.12 -5.49 7.36
C ALA A 351 -4.51 -5.50 6.71
N GLY A 352 -4.57 -5.56 5.37
CA GLY A 352 -5.83 -5.67 4.63
C GLY A 352 -6.59 -6.99 4.84
N ARG A 353 -5.91 -8.04 5.32
CA ARG A 353 -6.51 -9.36 5.62
C ARG A 353 -6.97 -9.53 7.08
N ASN A 354 -7.09 -8.45 7.87
CA ASN A 354 -7.38 -8.49 9.32
C ASN A 354 -6.33 -9.28 10.13
N LEU A 355 -5.09 -8.77 10.15
CA LEU A 355 -4.16 -9.02 11.26
C LEU A 355 -4.52 -8.15 12.46
#